data_AF-A0A6F8XX54-F1
#
_entry.id   AF-A0A6F8XX54-F1
#
_cell.length_a   1.000
_cell.length_b   1.000
_cell.length_c   1.000
_cell.angle_alpha   90.00
_cell.angle_beta   90.00
_cell.angle_gamma   90.00
#
_symmetry.space_group_name_H-M   'P 1'
#
loop_
_entity.id
_entity.type
_entity.pdbx_description
1 polymer ?
#
loop_
_entity_poly.entity_id
_entity_poly.type
_entity_poly.pdbx_seq_one_letter_code
_entity_poly.pdbx_strand_id
1 'polypeptide(L)'
;MRWDRWGVGVSVLAAALGWLAGPRPAELGDESTGDAQLGSRVRALASDTTGYRGLAVAYVTSDSVRVAGLGDDGAGGAVGGDTPFEIGSIGKPLTGMLLADLIRAGTVRADEPLRDLMPTVDFADPDTAATTAEELARRPQDSH
;
A
#
# COMPACT_ATOMS: atom_id res chain seq x y z
N MET A 1 51.41 23.92 16.92
CA MET A 1 50.05 24.18 16.42
C MET A 1 49.13 23.10 16.99
N ARG A 2 48.32 23.43 18.00
CA ARG A 2 47.38 22.51 18.68
C ARG A 2 46.00 22.69 18.04
N TRP A 3 45.56 21.74 17.22
CA TRP A 3 44.29 21.83 16.49
C TRP A 3 43.23 20.81 16.95
N ASP A 4 43.34 20.18 18.13
CA ASP A 4 42.69 18.84 18.26
C ASP A 4 41.71 18.66 19.43
N ARG A 5 41.06 19.72 19.94
CA ARG A 5 40.07 19.55 21.03
C ARG A 5 38.68 20.12 20.78
N TRP A 6 38.55 21.07 19.85
CA TRP A 6 37.26 21.70 19.54
C TRP A 6 36.50 20.96 18.43
N GLY A 7 37.20 20.39 17.45
CA GLY A 7 36.57 19.61 16.37
C GLY A 7 35.93 18.30 16.85
N VAL A 8 36.57 17.60 17.79
CA VAL A 8 36.03 16.34 18.35
C VAL A 8 34.75 16.58 19.15
N GLY A 9 34.68 17.68 19.91
CA GLY A 9 33.50 18.03 20.71
C GLY A 9 32.27 18.35 19.87
N VAL A 10 32.45 19.10 18.77
CA VAL A 10 31.36 19.45 17.84
C VAL A 10 30.84 18.22 17.10
N SER A 11 31.72 17.31 16.66
CA SER A 11 31.31 16.09 15.96
C SER A 11 30.55 15.11 16.85
N VAL A 12 30.93 14.96 18.12
CA VAL A 12 30.20 14.11 19.08
C VAL A 12 28.81 14.68 19.37
N LEU A 13 28.70 16.01 19.49
CA LEU A 13 27.41 16.66 19.74
C LEU A 13 26.47 16.56 18.53
N ALA A 14 26.99 16.75 17.31
CA ALA A 14 26.23 16.59 16.08
C ALA A 14 25.76 15.14 15.86
N ALA A 15 26.61 14.15 16.15
CA ALA A 15 26.23 12.75 16.12
C ALA A 15 25.16 12.40 17.18
N ALA A 16 25.29 12.94 18.40
CA ALA A 16 24.29 12.76 19.45
C ALA A 16 22.94 13.42 19.09
N LEU A 17 22.96 14.64 18.50
CA LEU A 17 21.74 15.27 17.99
C LEU A 17 21.14 14.51 16.80
N GLY A 18 21.96 14.01 15.89
CA GLY A 18 21.52 13.18 14.75
C GLY A 18 20.92 11.85 15.18
N TRP A 19 21.39 11.28 16.30
CA TRP A 19 20.81 10.07 16.89
C TRP A 19 19.51 10.36 17.65
N LEU A 20 19.43 11.53 18.31
CA LEU A 20 18.22 11.95 19.04
C LEU A 20 17.08 12.40 18.12
N ALA A 21 17.41 13.07 17.01
CA ALA A 21 16.48 13.61 16.02
C ALA A 21 16.41 12.78 14.73
N GLY A 22 17.13 11.65 14.67
CA GLY A 22 17.10 10.74 13.54
C GLY A 22 15.71 10.13 13.35
N PRO A 23 15.36 9.71 12.12
CA PRO A 23 14.08 9.08 11.86
C PRO A 23 13.95 7.83 12.73
N ARG A 24 13.06 7.89 13.73
CA ARG A 24 12.69 6.70 14.47
C ARG A 24 11.90 5.80 13.52
N PRO A 25 12.17 4.49 13.50
CA PRO A 25 11.29 3.56 12.81
C PRO A 25 9.85 3.81 13.26
N ALA A 26 8.90 3.83 12.33
CA ALA A 26 7.50 3.86 12.72
C ALA A 26 7.22 2.62 13.58
N GLU A 27 6.69 2.81 14.77
CA GLU A 27 6.25 1.71 15.63
C GLU A 27 4.75 1.79 15.81
N LEU A 28 4.12 0.62 15.83
CA LEU A 28 2.69 0.53 15.96
C LEU A 28 2.30 0.89 17.39
N GLY A 29 1.71 2.08 17.58
CA GLY A 29 1.27 2.54 18.89
C GLY A 29 0.25 1.60 19.56
N ASP A 30 0.04 1.76 20.86
CA ASP A 30 -0.88 0.91 21.65
C ASP A 30 -2.36 1.18 21.37
N GLU A 31 -2.66 2.27 20.66
CA GLU A 31 -4.02 2.64 20.30
C GLU A 31 -4.71 1.54 19.49
N SER A 32 -6.01 1.34 19.75
CA SER A 32 -6.81 0.39 19.02
C SER A 32 -8.28 0.79 19.02
N THR A 33 -8.96 0.49 17.92
CA THR A 33 -10.39 0.71 17.75
C THR A 33 -11.09 -0.56 17.26
N GLY A 34 -12.40 -0.65 17.45
CA GLY A 34 -13.21 -1.77 16.98
C GLY A 34 -13.04 -3.03 17.84
N ASP A 35 -12.81 -4.17 17.19
CA ASP A 35 -12.73 -5.47 17.83
C ASP A 35 -11.38 -5.70 18.54
N ALA A 36 -11.41 -5.59 19.87
CA ALA A 36 -10.24 -5.78 20.71
C ALA A 36 -9.61 -7.18 20.58
N GLN A 37 -10.40 -8.24 20.42
CA GLN A 37 -9.88 -9.60 20.32
C GLN A 37 -9.13 -9.80 18.99
N LEU A 38 -9.69 -9.29 17.89
CA LEU A 38 -9.03 -9.28 16.59
C LEU A 38 -7.73 -8.46 16.66
N GLY A 39 -7.77 -7.27 17.25
CA GLY A 39 -6.60 -6.41 17.43
C GLY A 39 -5.47 -7.09 18.21
N SER A 40 -5.77 -7.72 19.35
CA SER A 40 -4.78 -8.46 20.14
C SER A 40 -4.20 -9.65 19.36
N ARG A 41 -5.02 -10.35 18.58
CA ARG A 41 -4.56 -11.49 17.76
C ARG A 41 -3.62 -11.04 16.64
N VAL A 42 -3.92 -9.92 15.99
CA VAL A 42 -3.05 -9.33 14.95
C VAL A 42 -1.72 -8.92 15.56
N ARG A 43 -1.70 -8.23 16.70
CA ARG A 43 -0.46 -7.87 17.40
C ARG A 43 0.38 -9.09 17.78
N ALA A 44 -0.27 -10.16 18.24
CA ALA A 44 0.43 -11.41 18.59
C ALA A 44 1.04 -12.12 17.37
N LEU A 45 0.45 -11.97 16.18
CA LEU A 45 0.95 -12.56 14.92
C LEU A 45 2.02 -11.69 14.26
N ALA A 46 1.85 -10.37 14.31
CA ALA A 46 2.77 -9.35 13.81
C ALA A 46 3.97 -9.19 14.76
N SER A 47 4.64 -10.31 15.05
CA SER A 47 5.77 -10.48 15.99
C SER A 47 6.86 -9.39 15.87
N ASP A 48 6.93 -8.73 14.72
CA ASP A 48 7.65 -7.49 14.49
C ASP A 48 6.68 -6.41 13.97
N THR A 49 6.39 -5.41 14.80
CA THR A 49 5.56 -4.25 14.44
C THR A 49 6.40 -3.06 13.94
N THR A 50 7.71 -3.25 13.80
CA THR A 50 8.62 -2.20 13.32
C THR A 50 8.31 -1.88 11.85
N GLY A 51 8.20 -0.59 11.55
CA GLY A 51 7.85 -0.08 10.22
C GLY A 51 6.35 0.19 10.02
N TYR A 52 5.48 -0.24 10.93
CA TYR A 52 4.04 0.04 10.86
C TYR A 52 3.68 1.20 11.78
N ARG A 53 3.08 2.27 11.24
CA ARG A 53 2.49 3.36 12.04
C ARG A 53 1.07 3.01 12.49
N GLY A 54 0.29 2.43 11.58
CA GLY A 54 -1.10 2.06 11.79
C GLY A 54 -1.52 0.90 10.90
N LEU A 55 -2.48 0.10 11.35
CA LEU A 55 -3.04 -1.06 10.64
C LEU A 55 -4.56 -1.06 10.77
N ALA A 56 -5.25 -1.22 9.64
CA ALA A 56 -6.68 -1.53 9.60
C ALA A 56 -6.87 -2.99 9.18
N VAL A 57 -7.64 -3.76 9.95
CA VAL A 57 -7.85 -5.19 9.73
C VAL A 57 -9.33 -5.51 9.70
N ALA A 58 -9.77 -6.16 8.62
CA ALA A 58 -11.10 -6.75 8.51
C ALA A 58 -11.00 -8.27 8.47
N TYR A 59 -11.71 -8.95 9.37
CA TYR A 59 -11.89 -10.40 9.35
C TYR A 59 -13.29 -10.72 8.87
N VAL A 60 -13.39 -11.33 7.69
CA VAL A 60 -14.64 -11.62 7.00
C VAL A 60 -14.91 -13.11 7.02
N THR A 61 -16.07 -13.51 7.53
CA THR A 61 -16.62 -14.86 7.43
C THR A 61 -17.91 -14.83 6.62
N SER A 62 -18.53 -15.99 6.38
CA SER A 62 -19.85 -16.07 5.72
C SER A 62 -20.93 -15.29 6.49
N ASP A 63 -20.78 -15.19 7.80
CA ASP A 63 -21.86 -14.74 8.70
C ASP A 63 -21.55 -13.41 9.37
N SER A 64 -20.30 -12.92 9.29
CA SER A 64 -19.88 -11.73 10.03
C SER A 64 -18.69 -11.02 9.41
N VAL A 65 -18.62 -9.72 9.68
CA VAL A 65 -17.44 -8.89 9.44
C VAL A 65 -17.04 -8.26 10.77
N ARG A 66 -15.78 -8.43 11.14
CA ARG A 66 -15.20 -7.85 12.36
C ARG A 66 -14.03 -6.98 11.95
N VAL A 67 -13.97 -5.76 12.47
CA VAL A 67 -12.96 -4.77 12.08
C VAL A 67 -12.19 -4.31 13.32
N ALA A 68 -10.88 -4.17 13.20
CA ALA A 68 -10.02 -3.59 14.21
C ALA A 68 -9.02 -2.61 13.59
N GLY A 69 -8.86 -1.46 14.22
CA GLY A 69 -7.77 -0.53 13.95
C GLY A 69 -6.69 -0.63 15.01
N LEU A 70 -5.44 -0.42 14.62
CA LEU A 70 -4.27 -0.42 15.49
C LEU A 70 -3.37 0.76 15.15
N GLY A 71 -2.81 1.42 16.16
CA GLY A 71 -1.85 2.51 15.98
C GLY A 71 -2.49 3.81 15.47
N ASP A 72 -1.63 4.65 14.89
CA ASP A 72 -1.90 6.05 14.53
C ASP A 72 -2.30 6.20 13.04
N ASP A 73 -3.26 7.07 12.77
CA ASP A 73 -3.81 7.36 11.44
C ASP A 73 -2.97 8.34 10.60
N GLY A 74 -1.85 8.82 11.14
CA GLY A 74 -1.00 9.82 10.51
C GLY A 74 -1.39 11.28 10.77
N ALA A 75 -2.55 11.52 11.38
CA ALA A 75 -3.07 12.83 11.78
C ALA A 75 -3.10 13.03 13.31
N GLY A 76 -2.59 12.06 14.09
CA GLY A 76 -2.60 12.08 15.55
C GLY A 76 -3.84 11.46 16.17
N GLY A 77 -4.63 10.71 15.38
CA GLY A 77 -5.77 9.94 15.83
C GLY A 77 -5.53 8.43 15.70
N ALA A 78 -6.41 7.64 16.32
CA ALA A 78 -6.35 6.19 16.19
C ALA A 78 -6.89 5.75 14.82
N VAL A 79 -6.27 4.73 14.23
CA VAL A 79 -6.82 4.08 13.03
C VAL A 79 -8.24 3.57 13.34
N GLY A 80 -9.20 3.97 12.51
CA GLY A 80 -10.62 3.58 12.54
C GLY A 80 -11.04 2.82 11.28
N GLY A 81 -12.30 2.38 11.23
CA GLY A 81 -12.85 1.68 10.07
C GLY A 81 -13.00 2.54 8.81
N ASP A 82 -12.93 3.86 8.98
CA ASP A 82 -13.04 4.89 7.94
C ASP A 82 -11.71 5.57 7.63
N THR A 83 -10.61 5.18 8.30
CA THR A 83 -9.27 5.70 7.98
C THR A 83 -8.85 5.28 6.57
N PRO A 84 -8.57 6.22 5.66
CA PRO A 84 -8.17 5.88 4.29
C PRO A 84 -6.73 5.34 4.25
N PHE A 85 -6.51 4.32 3.42
CA PHE A 85 -5.18 3.79 3.13
C PHE A 85 -4.97 3.66 1.62
N GLU A 86 -3.74 3.87 1.17
CA GLU A 86 -3.33 3.50 -0.19
C GLU A 86 -3.22 1.98 -0.29
N ILE A 87 -4.02 1.37 -1.16
CA ILE A 87 -4.08 -0.09 -1.33
C ILE A 87 -3.12 -0.62 -2.41
N GLY A 88 -2.46 0.28 -3.15
CA GLY A 88 -1.55 -0.08 -4.23
C GLY A 88 -2.15 -1.07 -5.23
N SER A 89 -1.38 -2.11 -5.57
CA SER A 89 -1.77 -3.12 -6.57
C SER A 89 -2.98 -4.00 -6.18
N ILE A 90 -3.54 -3.87 -4.97
CA ILE A 90 -4.83 -4.49 -4.61
C ILE A 90 -5.98 -3.96 -5.49
N GLY A 91 -5.83 -2.78 -6.12
CA GLY A 91 -6.82 -2.26 -7.06
C GLY A 91 -6.92 -3.03 -8.38
N LYS A 92 -5.88 -3.76 -8.80
CA LYS A 92 -5.82 -4.43 -10.12
C LYS A 92 -6.94 -5.46 -10.35
N PRO A 93 -7.25 -6.36 -9.38
CA PRO A 93 -8.41 -7.24 -9.48
C PRO A 93 -9.74 -6.51 -9.71
N LEU A 94 -9.94 -5.31 -9.16
CA LEU A 94 -11.17 -4.54 -9.38
C LEU A 94 -11.29 -4.15 -10.86
N THR A 95 -10.21 -3.65 -11.46
CA THR A 95 -10.15 -3.36 -12.90
C THR A 95 -10.34 -4.62 -13.73
N GLY A 96 -9.75 -5.75 -13.33
CA GLY A 96 -9.95 -7.04 -13.98
C GLY A 96 -11.42 -7.50 -13.94
N MET A 97 -12.11 -7.32 -12.82
CA MET A 97 -13.54 -7.63 -12.69
C MET A 97 -14.41 -6.74 -13.59
N LEU A 98 -14.12 -5.43 -13.64
CA LEU A 98 -14.82 -4.53 -14.54
C LEU A 98 -14.67 -4.96 -16.01
N LEU A 99 -13.46 -5.34 -16.43
CA LEU A 99 -13.24 -5.87 -17.78
C LEU A 99 -14.02 -7.17 -18.02
N ALA A 100 -14.03 -8.09 -17.06
CA ALA A 100 -14.82 -9.32 -17.15
C ALA A 100 -16.33 -9.03 -17.31
N ASP A 101 -16.83 -8.01 -16.63
CA ASP A 101 -18.23 -7.56 -16.75
C ASP A 101 -18.52 -6.96 -18.13
N LEU A 102 -17.62 -6.14 -18.67
CA LEU A 102 -17.73 -5.58 -20.03
C LEU A 102 -17.72 -6.67 -21.10
N ILE A 103 -16.90 -7.71 -20.92
CA ILE A 103 -16.88 -8.88 -21.81
C ILE A 103 -18.19 -9.65 -21.74
N ARG A 104 -18.71 -9.90 -20.52
CA ARG A 104 -19.99 -10.58 -20.34
C ARG A 104 -21.16 -9.82 -20.93
N ALA A 105 -21.12 -8.49 -20.86
CA ALA A 105 -22.11 -7.60 -21.47
C ALA A 105 -21.97 -7.50 -23.00
N GLY A 106 -20.93 -8.08 -23.61
CA GLY A 106 -20.65 -7.98 -25.04
C GLY A 106 -20.19 -6.59 -25.48
N THR A 107 -19.79 -5.72 -24.54
CA THR A 107 -19.29 -4.37 -24.84
C THR A 107 -17.83 -4.40 -25.32
N VAL A 108 -17.06 -5.38 -24.85
CA VAL A 108 -15.67 -5.63 -25.25
C VAL A 108 -15.55 -7.11 -25.60
N ARG A 109 -14.80 -7.46 -26.65
CA ARG A 109 -14.43 -8.88 -26.85
C ARG A 109 -13.05 -9.16 -26.24
N ALA A 110 -12.89 -10.35 -25.68
CA ALA A 110 -11.62 -10.76 -25.06
C ALA A 110 -10.43 -10.73 -26.05
N ASP A 111 -10.70 -11.07 -27.32
CA ASP A 111 -9.75 -11.07 -28.44
C ASP A 111 -9.66 -9.73 -29.17
N GLU A 112 -10.35 -8.70 -28.68
CA GLU A 112 -10.32 -7.36 -29.28
C GLU A 112 -8.99 -6.67 -28.95
N PRO A 113 -8.24 -6.19 -29.96
CA PRO A 113 -6.97 -5.51 -29.72
C PRO A 113 -7.22 -4.08 -29.22
N LEU A 114 -6.28 -3.55 -28.41
CA LEU A 114 -6.41 -2.23 -27.80
C LEU A 114 -6.60 -1.09 -28.81
N ARG A 115 -6.00 -1.20 -30.00
CA ARG A 115 -6.19 -0.22 -31.09
C ARG A 115 -7.64 -0.07 -31.55
N ASP A 116 -8.43 -1.15 -31.47
CA ASP A 116 -9.82 -1.15 -31.90
C ASP A 116 -10.72 -0.59 -30.77
N LEU A 117 -10.38 -0.89 -29.52
CA LEU A 117 -11.04 -0.36 -28.33
C LEU A 117 -10.73 1.12 -28.05
N MET A 118 -9.56 1.60 -28.45
CA MET A 118 -9.06 2.95 -28.17
C MET A 118 -8.58 3.65 -29.44
N PRO A 119 -9.47 3.93 -30.42
CA PRO A 119 -9.09 4.43 -31.74
C PRO A 119 -8.50 5.85 -31.72
N THR A 120 -8.66 6.59 -30.62
CA THR A 120 -8.11 7.94 -30.44
C THR A 120 -6.74 7.96 -29.77
N VAL A 121 -6.24 6.80 -29.32
CA VAL A 121 -4.92 6.69 -28.69
C VAL A 121 -3.87 6.46 -29.76
N ASP A 122 -2.84 7.32 -29.78
CA ASP A 122 -1.65 7.12 -30.60
C ASP A 122 -0.68 6.21 -29.85
N PHE A 123 -0.69 4.92 -30.17
CA PHE A 123 0.17 3.93 -29.54
C PHE A 123 1.61 4.08 -30.08
N ALA A 124 2.54 4.43 -29.20
CA ALA A 124 3.96 4.52 -29.57
C ALA A 124 4.57 3.16 -29.98
N ASP A 125 4.04 2.06 -29.43
CA ASP A 125 4.47 0.70 -29.70
C ASP A 125 3.34 -0.10 -30.39
N PRO A 126 3.56 -0.58 -31.64
CA PRO A 126 2.60 -1.40 -32.36
C PRO A 126 2.22 -2.71 -31.65
N ASP A 127 3.13 -3.29 -30.86
CA ASP A 127 2.88 -4.54 -30.12
C ASP A 127 1.91 -4.29 -28.96
N THR A 128 2.05 -3.13 -28.30
CA THR A 128 1.06 -2.66 -27.31
C THR A 128 -0.30 -2.42 -27.97
N ALA A 129 -0.34 -1.80 -29.16
CA ALA A 129 -1.58 -1.58 -29.90
C ALA A 129 -2.28 -2.89 -30.31
N ALA A 130 -1.51 -3.95 -30.54
CA ALA A 130 -1.99 -5.28 -30.93
C ALA A 130 -2.36 -6.18 -29.75
N THR A 131 -1.98 -5.80 -28.52
CA THR A 131 -2.32 -6.55 -27.30
C THR A 131 -3.85 -6.65 -27.18
N THR A 132 -4.36 -7.83 -26.88
CA THR A 132 -5.80 -8.04 -26.68
C THR A 132 -6.24 -7.67 -25.28
N ALA A 133 -7.54 -7.43 -25.09
CA ALA A 133 -8.12 -7.18 -23.77
C ALA A 133 -7.80 -8.32 -22.77
N GLU A 134 -7.82 -9.58 -23.20
CA GLU A 134 -7.45 -10.72 -22.38
C GLU A 134 -5.97 -10.70 -21.98
N GLU A 135 -5.07 -10.43 -22.93
CA GLU A 135 -3.64 -10.36 -22.66
C GLU A 135 -3.30 -9.23 -21.67
N LEU A 136 -3.96 -8.08 -21.81
CA LEU A 136 -3.80 -6.96 -20.88
C LEU A 136 -4.21 -7.35 -19.45
N ALA A 137 -5.28 -8.14 -19.30
CA ALA A 137 -5.77 -8.59 -18.00
C ALA A 137 -4.83 -9.60 -17.31
N ARG A 138 -4.07 -10.36 -18.10
CA ARG A 138 -3.16 -11.42 -17.61
C ARG A 138 -1.74 -10.93 -17.37
N ARG A 139 -1.31 -9.81 -17.95
CA ARG A 139 0.07 -9.34 -17.81
C ARG A 139 0.39 -8.98 -16.35
N PRO A 140 1.44 -9.58 -15.74
CA PRO A 140 2.08 -9.01 -14.57
C PRO A 140 2.61 -7.63 -14.97
N GLN A 141 2.38 -6.60 -14.15
CA GLN A 141 3.05 -5.32 -14.37
C GLN A 141 4.49 -5.44 -13.90
N ASP A 142 5.34 -5.98 -14.77
CA ASP A 142 6.78 -5.91 -14.60
C ASP A 142 7.18 -4.43 -14.75
N SER A 143 7.48 -3.80 -13.61
CA SER A 143 8.12 -2.51 -13.55
C SER A 143 9.53 -2.63 -14.14
N HIS A 144 9.79 -1.87 -15.21
CA HIS A 144 11.10 -1.67 -15.81
C HIS A 144 12.20 -1.31 -14.80
#